data_AF-A0A7S3CJB6-F1
#
_entry.id   AF-A0A7S3CJB6-F1
#
_cell.length_a   1.000
_cell.length_b   1.000
_cell.length_c   1.000
_cell.angle_alpha   90.00
_cell.angle_beta   90.00
_cell.angle_gamma   90.00
#
_symmetry.space_group_name_H-M   'P 1'
#
loop_
_entity.id
_entity.type
_entity.pdbx_description
1 polymer ?
#
loop_
_entity_poly.entity_id
_entity_poly.type
_entity_poly.pdbx_seq_one_letter_code
_entity_poly.pdbx_strand_id
1 'polypeptide(L)'
;MLPMDHLVVKVLLILYVLVVIFTYPLTINPTNNIWEAYTINKLLPRKGLCRKWTKNFSRVFVCLLAAYLGIELSEYLDRFLGLLGSLLCAPLAMIIPTYCHLKLVARSPKDKLVDLVIIALSCLIMVFCVVQTI
;
A
#
# COMPACT_ATOMS: atom_id res chain seq x y z
N MET A 1 24.13 6.74 -4.58
CA MET A 1 24.06 7.78 -3.54
C MET A 1 24.68 9.05 -4.13
N LEU A 2 23.93 10.16 -4.19
CA LEU A 2 24.43 11.43 -4.72
C LEU A 2 25.51 12.01 -3.79
N PRO A 3 26.55 12.66 -4.32
CA PRO A 3 27.62 13.21 -3.49
C PRO A 3 27.05 14.37 -2.64
N MET A 4 27.37 14.34 -1.33
CA MET A 4 26.81 15.23 -0.30
C MET A 4 27.53 16.58 -0.19
N ASP A 5 28.49 16.82 -1.07
CA ASP A 5 29.33 18.00 -1.17
C ASP A 5 28.56 19.22 -1.72
N HIS A 6 27.63 19.00 -2.65
CA HIS A 6 26.86 20.08 -3.25
C HIS A 6 25.70 20.57 -2.37
N LEU A 7 25.60 21.90 -2.21
CA LEU A 7 24.54 22.57 -1.44
C LEU A 7 23.12 22.20 -1.93
N VAL A 8 22.97 21.95 -3.24
CA VAL A 8 21.70 21.53 -3.86
C VAL A 8 21.22 20.18 -3.30
N VAL A 9 22.12 19.21 -3.10
CA VAL A 9 21.77 17.87 -2.61
C VAL A 9 21.27 17.93 -1.17
N LYS A 10 21.89 18.76 -0.32
CA LYS A 10 21.46 18.97 1.06
C LYS A 10 20.06 19.57 1.15
N VAL A 11 19.77 20.57 0.30
CA VAL A 11 18.44 21.20 0.24
C VAL A 11 17.38 20.20 -0.21
N LEU A 12 17.66 19.41 -1.25
CA LEU A 12 16.75 18.37 -1.73
C LEU A 12 16.47 17.31 -0.67
N LEU A 13 17.49 16.89 0.09
CA LEU A 13 17.31 15.89 1.14
C LEU A 13 16.43 16.42 2.29
N ILE A 14 16.63 17.66 2.72
CA ILE A 14 15.77 18.30 3.72
C ILE A 14 14.33 18.37 3.23
N LEU A 15 14.12 18.77 1.97
CA LEU A 15 12.79 18.85 1.39
C LEU A 15 12.14 17.46 1.26
N TYR A 16 12.90 16.44 0.89
CA TYR A 16 12.43 15.06 0.83
C TYR A 16 11.96 14.55 2.20
N VAL A 17 12.75 14.76 3.26
CA VAL A 17 12.37 14.38 4.63
C VAL A 17 11.08 15.09 5.06
N LEU A 18 10.96 16.39 4.76
CA LEU A 18 9.75 17.16 5.03
C LEU A 18 8.53 16.54 4.32
N VAL A 19 8.65 16.22 3.02
CA VAL A 19 7.59 15.57 2.26
C VAL A 19 7.18 14.25 2.92
N VAL A 20 8.13 13.37 3.26
CA VAL A 20 7.84 12.08 3.90
C VAL A 20 7.09 12.25 5.23
N ILE A 21 7.51 13.20 6.07
CA ILE A 21 6.85 13.51 7.35
C ILE A 21 5.39 13.94 7.14
N PHE A 22 5.10 14.71 6.09
CA PHE A 22 3.73 15.13 5.76
C PHE A 22 2.92 14.05 5.04
N THR A 23 3.54 13.23 4.18
CA THR A 23 2.85 12.17 3.44
C THR A 23 2.33 11.09 4.38
N TYR A 24 3.12 10.69 5.38
CA TYR A 24 2.72 9.62 6.32
C TYR A 24 1.36 9.85 7.02
N PRO A 25 1.07 10.99 7.67
CA PRO A 25 -0.22 11.24 8.29
C PRO A 25 -1.36 11.34 7.27
N LEU A 26 -1.08 11.81 6.06
CA LEU A 26 -2.07 11.90 4.98
C LEU A 26 -2.48 10.51 4.46
N THR A 27 -1.54 9.58 4.36
CA THR A 27 -1.80 8.21 3.89
C THR A 27 -2.39 7.30 4.97
N ILE A 28 -2.00 7.50 6.25
CA ILE A 28 -2.48 6.65 7.34
C ILE A 28 -3.94 6.95 7.75
N ASN A 29 -4.39 8.20 7.60
CA ASN A 29 -5.76 8.60 7.97
C ASN A 29 -6.86 7.85 7.17
N PRO A 30 -6.85 7.81 5.82
CA PRO A 30 -7.84 7.04 5.07
C PRO A 30 -7.72 5.54 5.34
N THR A 31 -6.49 5.03 5.47
CA THR A 31 -6.23 3.62 5.78
C THR A 31 -6.85 3.22 7.12
N ASN A 32 -6.66 4.03 8.16
CA ASN A 32 -7.26 3.78 9.47
C ASN A 32 -8.78 3.88 9.42
N ASN A 33 -9.34 4.86 8.70
CA ASN A 33 -10.80 4.99 8.60
C ASN A 33 -11.44 3.77 7.93
N ILE A 34 -10.81 3.24 6.88
CA ILE A 34 -11.25 2.02 6.20
C ILE A 34 -11.11 0.81 7.15
N TRP A 35 -9.95 0.66 7.80
CA TRP A 35 -9.71 -0.44 8.74
C TRP A 35 -10.72 -0.43 9.90
N GLU A 36 -10.96 0.73 10.51
CA GLU A 36 -11.93 0.93 11.58
C GLU A 36 -13.37 0.62 11.11
N ALA A 37 -13.71 0.90 9.84
CA ALA A 37 -15.01 0.58 9.27
C ALA A 37 -15.23 -0.93 9.12
N TYR A 38 -14.21 -1.68 8.67
CA TYR A 38 -14.33 -3.13 8.51
C TYR A 38 -14.27 -3.92 9.82
N THR A 39 -13.47 -3.48 10.78
CA THR A 39 -13.28 -4.19 12.06
C THR A 39 -14.10 -3.59 13.19
N ILE A 40 -13.73 -2.38 13.64
CA ILE A 40 -14.24 -1.79 14.88
C ILE A 40 -15.73 -1.46 14.81
N ASN A 41 -16.22 -0.96 13.67
CA ASN A 41 -17.65 -0.66 13.53
C ASN A 41 -18.53 -1.92 13.57
N LYS A 42 -17.99 -3.07 13.14
CA LYS A 42 -18.68 -4.37 13.20
C LYS A 42 -18.65 -4.97 14.61
N LEU A 43 -17.55 -4.79 15.34
CA LEU A 43 -17.33 -5.35 16.68
C LEU A 43 -17.93 -4.50 17.81
N LEU A 44 -17.83 -3.16 17.74
CA LEU A 44 -18.33 -2.24 18.76
C LEU A 44 -19.19 -1.12 18.13
N PRO A 45 -20.51 -1.37 17.94
CA PRO A 45 -21.42 -0.37 17.40
C PRO A 45 -21.71 0.78 18.38
N ARG A 46 -21.61 0.54 19.70
CA ARG A 46 -21.84 1.57 20.73
C ARG A 46 -20.65 2.50 20.88
N LYS A 47 -20.93 3.81 20.96
CA LYS A 47 -19.92 4.83 21.31
C LYS A 47 -19.58 4.68 22.79
N GLY A 48 -18.34 4.33 23.10
CA GLY A 48 -17.86 4.16 24.47
C GLY A 48 -16.35 4.31 24.57
N LEU A 49 -15.83 4.33 25.80
CA LEU A 49 -14.40 4.42 26.11
C LEU A 49 -13.61 3.26 25.50
N CYS A 50 -14.14 2.03 25.53
CA CYS A 50 -13.53 0.87 24.88
C CYS A 50 -13.26 1.12 23.38
N ARG A 51 -14.21 1.71 22.65
CA ARG A 51 -14.02 2.03 21.22
C ARG A 51 -12.88 3.03 20.99
N LYS A 52 -12.72 4.03 21.88
CA LYS A 52 -11.61 5.00 21.78
C LYS A 52 -10.25 4.31 22.00
N TRP A 53 -10.18 3.43 23.00
CA TRP A 53 -8.97 2.66 23.29
C TRP A 53 -8.61 1.68 22.18
N THR A 54 -9.58 0.97 21.58
CA THR A 54 -9.32 0.07 20.44
C THR A 54 -8.78 0.83 19.23
N LYS A 55 -9.28 2.04 18.95
CA LYS A 55 -8.74 2.89 17.87
C LYS A 55 -7.32 3.37 18.16
N ASN A 56 -7.01 3.69 19.41
CA ASN A 56 -5.65 4.09 19.78
C ASN A 56 -4.68 2.90 19.69
N PHE A 57 -5.13 1.72 20.13
CA PHE A 57 -4.34 0.50 20.06
C PHE A 57 -3.98 0.14 18.61
N SER A 58 -4.91 0.25 17.66
CA SER A 58 -4.60 -0.02 16.25
C SER A 58 -3.53 0.93 15.69
N ARG A 59 -3.54 2.21 16.10
CA ARG A 59 -2.55 3.20 15.67
C ARG A 59 -1.18 2.91 16.25
N VAL A 60 -1.12 2.63 17.55
CA VAL A 60 0.13 2.27 18.22
C VAL A 60 0.71 0.99 17.62
N PHE A 61 -0.14 -0.01 17.35
CA PHE A 61 0.27 -1.26 16.74
C PHE A 61 0.90 -1.07 15.35
N VAL A 62 0.28 -0.27 14.47
CA VAL A 62 0.86 0.00 13.14
C VAL A 62 2.20 0.75 13.26
N CYS A 63 2.31 1.74 14.15
CA CYS A 63 3.57 2.44 14.36
C CYS A 63 4.68 1.52 14.93
N LEU A 64 4.33 0.63 15.87
CA LEU A 64 5.27 -0.34 16.42
C LEU A 64 5.76 -1.33 15.35
N LEU A 65 4.85 -1.85 14.52
CA LEU A 65 5.21 -2.71 13.40
C LEU A 65 6.11 -1.98 12.40
N ALA A 66 5.81 -0.73 12.07
CA ALA A 66 6.63 0.07 11.16
C ALA A 66 8.05 0.29 11.72
N ALA A 67 8.17 0.59 13.02
CA ALA A 67 9.47 0.75 13.68
C ALA A 67 10.26 -0.57 13.71
N TYR A 68 9.59 -1.67 14.05
CA TYR A 68 10.19 -3.00 14.07
C TYR A 68 10.70 -3.41 12.68
N LEU A 69 9.85 -3.32 11.66
CA LEU A 69 10.24 -3.62 10.28
C LEU A 69 11.35 -2.68 9.80
N GLY A 70 11.35 -1.41 10.20
CA GLY A 70 12.41 -0.47 9.83
C GLY A 70 13.80 -0.87 10.34
N ILE A 71 13.88 -1.51 11.51
CA ILE A 71 15.15 -2.01 12.07
C ILE A 71 15.59 -3.26 11.31
N GLU A 72 14.71 -4.26 11.21
CA GLU A 72 15.00 -5.56 10.60
C GLU A 72 15.27 -5.49 9.09
N LEU A 73 14.55 -4.63 8.35
CA LEU A 73 14.68 -4.52 6.89
C LEU A 73 15.68 -3.46 6.44
N SER A 74 16.38 -2.79 7.36
CA SER A 74 17.30 -1.70 6.99
C SER A 74 18.36 -2.11 5.95
N GLU A 75 18.84 -3.36 6.01
CA GLU A 75 19.82 -3.93 5.08
C GLU A 75 19.23 -4.31 3.71
N TYR A 76 17.93 -4.58 3.63
CA TYR A 76 17.26 -5.11 2.43
C TYR A 76 16.05 -4.26 1.99
N LEU A 77 16.01 -3.00 2.40
CA LEU A 77 14.87 -2.10 2.19
C LEU A 77 14.52 -1.97 0.70
N ASP A 78 15.52 -1.90 -0.17
CA ASP A 78 15.31 -1.82 -1.62
C ASP A 78 14.64 -3.09 -2.19
N ARG A 79 15.05 -4.28 -1.71
CA ARG A 79 14.45 -5.57 -2.12
C ARG A 79 13.01 -5.68 -1.62
N PHE A 80 12.77 -5.27 -0.37
CA PHE A 80 11.41 -5.28 0.19
C PHE A 80 10.47 -4.31 -0.54
N LEU A 81 10.94 -3.10 -0.84
CA LEU A 81 10.16 -2.13 -1.62
C LEU A 81 9.88 -2.63 -3.04
N GLY A 82 10.85 -3.28 -3.69
CA GLY A 82 10.64 -3.94 -4.98
C GLY A 82 9.60 -5.05 -4.91
N LEU A 83 9.60 -5.84 -3.83
CA LEU A 83 8.65 -6.94 -3.63
C LEU A 83 7.24 -6.40 -3.38
N LEU A 84 7.09 -5.39 -2.51
CA LEU A 84 5.81 -4.72 -2.27
C LEU A 84 5.29 -4.05 -3.54
N GLY A 85 6.16 -3.39 -4.30
CA GLY A 85 5.81 -2.76 -5.57
C GLY A 85 5.29 -3.76 -6.58
N SER A 86 5.99 -4.88 -6.77
CA SER A 86 5.58 -5.94 -7.71
C SER A 86 4.31 -6.66 -7.28
N LEU A 87 4.16 -6.97 -5.98
CA LEU A 87 3.00 -7.67 -5.44
C LEU A 87 1.74 -6.81 -5.35
N LEU A 88 1.87 -5.50 -5.10
CA LEU A 88 0.71 -4.64 -4.85
C LEU A 88 0.39 -3.76 -6.05
N CYS A 89 1.37 -3.17 -6.73
CA CYS A 89 1.11 -2.17 -7.78
C CYS A 89 0.48 -2.80 -9.04
N ALA A 90 1.07 -3.90 -9.54
CA ALA A 90 0.57 -4.58 -10.74
C ALA A 90 -0.89 -5.06 -10.61
N PRO A 91 -1.28 -5.78 -9.55
CA PRO A 91 -2.68 -6.18 -9.39
C PRO A 91 -3.60 -5.01 -9.03
N LEU A 92 -3.16 -4.05 -8.21
CA LEU A 92 -4.02 -2.93 -7.82
C LEU A 92 -4.33 -2.00 -9.00
N ALA A 93 -3.36 -1.76 -9.89
CA ALA A 93 -3.54 -0.91 -11.07
C ALA A 93 -4.38 -1.57 -12.17
N MET A 94 -4.19 -2.87 -12.43
CA MET A 94 -4.83 -3.55 -13.56
C MET A 94 -6.04 -4.40 -13.16
N ILE A 95 -5.97 -5.18 -12.08
CA ILE A 95 -7.02 -6.14 -11.72
C ILE A 95 -8.26 -5.44 -11.16
N ILE A 96 -8.09 -4.38 -10.35
CA ILE A 96 -9.24 -3.65 -9.78
C ILE A 96 -10.15 -3.06 -10.86
N PRO A 97 -9.67 -2.28 -11.85
CA PRO A 97 -10.55 -1.73 -12.88
C PRO A 97 -11.16 -2.80 -13.78
N THR A 98 -10.41 -3.84 -14.17
CA THR A 98 -10.95 -4.94 -14.99
C THR A 98 -11.98 -5.77 -14.24
N TYR A 99 -11.78 -5.99 -12.94
CA TYR A 99 -12.75 -6.69 -12.11
C TYR A 99 -14.05 -5.89 -11.96
N CYS A 100 -13.95 -4.57 -11.78
CA CYS A 100 -15.11 -3.69 -11.77
C CYS A 100 -15.83 -3.68 -13.13
N HIS A 101 -15.09 -3.64 -14.25
CA HIS A 101 -15.66 -3.69 -15.60
C HIS A 101 -16.41 -5.00 -15.86
N LEU A 102 -15.83 -6.14 -15.47
CA LEU A 102 -16.41 -7.47 -15.64
C LEU A 102 -17.71 -7.66 -14.84
N LYS A 103 -17.81 -7.05 -13.65
CA LYS A 103 -19.02 -7.11 -12.81
C LYS A 103 -20.11 -6.11 -13.19
N LEU A 104 -19.75 -4.92 -13.67
CA LEU A 104 -20.70 -3.80 -13.81
C LEU A 104 -21.11 -3.53 -15.27
N VAL A 105 -20.24 -3.79 -16.25
CA VAL A 105 -20.40 -3.30 -17.63
C VAL A 105 -20.42 -4.42 -18.66
N ALA A 106 -19.69 -5.53 -18.44
CA ALA A 106 -19.51 -6.57 -19.45
C ALA A 106 -20.81 -7.35 -19.77
N ARG A 107 -21.48 -6.98 -20.87
CA ARG A 107 -22.67 -7.67 -21.40
C ARG A 107 -22.34 -8.72 -22.46
N SER A 108 -21.25 -8.55 -23.20
CA SER A 108 -20.83 -9.46 -24.29
C SER A 108 -19.80 -10.50 -23.80
N PRO A 109 -19.82 -11.74 -24.32
CA PRO A 109 -18.80 -12.74 -24.00
C PRO A 109 -17.39 -12.36 -24.49
N LYS A 110 -17.28 -11.52 -25.53
CA LYS A 110 -15.98 -11.02 -26.02
C LYS A 110 -15.32 -10.07 -25.01
N ASP A 111 -16.10 -9.18 -24.41
CA ASP A 111 -15.60 -8.22 -23.43
C ASP A 111 -15.10 -8.95 -22.18
N LYS A 112 -15.83 -9.98 -21.74
CA LYS A 112 -15.41 -10.85 -20.61
C LYS A 112 -14.13 -11.61 -20.90
N LEU A 113 -13.91 -12.03 -22.15
CA LEU A 113 -12.67 -12.71 -22.55
C LEU A 113 -11.48 -11.74 -22.52
N VAL A 114 -11.65 -10.51 -23.02
CA VAL A 114 -10.60 -9.49 -22.99
C VAL A 114 -10.22 -9.13 -21.56
N ASP A 115 -11.21 -8.92 -20.68
CA ASP A 115 -10.98 -8.65 -19.25
C ASP A 115 -10.22 -9.81 -18.57
N LEU A 116 -10.59 -11.05 -18.88
CA LEU A 116 -9.92 -12.24 -18.35
C LEU A 116 -8.46 -12.34 -18.81
N VAL A 117 -8.18 -12.02 -20.08
CA VAL A 117 -6.81 -12.00 -20.63
C VAL A 117 -5.97 -10.93 -19.94
N ILE A 118 -6.52 -9.74 -19.68
CA ILE A 118 -5.80 -8.66 -18.98
C ILE A 118 -5.47 -9.07 -17.55
N ILE A 119 -6.40 -9.70 -16.84
CA ILE A 119 -6.16 -10.23 -15.48
C ILE A 119 -5.05 -11.29 -15.51
N ALA A 120 -5.12 -12.24 -16.45
CA ALA A 120 -4.13 -13.31 -16.58
C ALA A 120 -2.72 -12.76 -16.88
N LEU A 121 -2.63 -11.79 -17.82
CA LEU A 121 -1.37 -11.12 -18.15
C LEU A 121 -0.80 -10.36 -16.95
N SER A 122 -1.66 -9.67 -16.20
CA SER A 122 -1.26 -8.93 -14.98
C SER A 122 -0.71 -9.86 -13.90
N CYS A 123 -1.33 -11.03 -13.70
CA CYS A 123 -0.81 -12.06 -12.81
C CYS A 123 0.55 -12.59 -13.30
N LEU A 124 0.72 -12.80 -14.60
CA LEU A 124 1.99 -13.28 -15.16
C LEU A 124 3.12 -12.28 -14.96
N ILE A 125 2.86 -10.99 -15.19
CA ILE A 125 3.82 -9.90 -14.94
C ILE A 125 4.17 -9.82 -13.45
N MET A 126 3.18 -9.92 -12.56
CA MET A 126 3.41 -9.93 -11.11
C MET A 126 4.34 -11.09 -10.70
N VAL A 127 4.07 -12.32 -11.17
CA VAL A 127 4.92 -13.48 -10.89
C VAL A 127 6.34 -13.26 -11.42
N PHE A 128 6.48 -12.76 -12.64
CA PHE A 128 7.78 -12.46 -13.23
C PHE A 128 8.56 -11.44 -12.39
N CYS A 129 7.93 -10.34 -11.98
CA CYS A 129 8.57 -9.31 -11.15
C CYS A 129 8.93 -9.82 -9.75
N VAL A 130 8.12 -10.68 -9.15
CA VAL A 130 8.43 -11.30 -7.86
C VAL A 130 9.65 -12.22 -7.98
N VAL A 131 9.69 -13.08 -9.00
CA VAL A 131 10.84 -13.97 -9.26
C VAL A 131 12.13 -13.17 -9.51
N GLN A 132 12.04 -12.00 -10.15
CA GLN A 132 13.20 -11.15 -10.39
C GLN A 132 13.66 -10.36 -9.14
N THR A 133 12.76 -10.12 -8.19
CA THR A 133 13.05 -9.33 -6.99
C THR A 133 13.62 -10.18 -5.84
N ILE A 134 13.26 -11.48 -5.81
CA ILE A 134 13.84 -12.49 -4.92
C ILE A 134 15.29 -12.78 -5.33
#